data_AF-A0A1I6LEN5-F1
#
_entry.id   AF-A0A1I6LEN5-F1
#
_cell.length_a   1.000
_cell.length_b   1.000
_cell.length_c   1.000
_cell.angle_alpha   90.00
_cell.angle_beta   90.00
_cell.angle_gamma   90.00
#
_symmetry.space_group_name_H-M   'P 1'
#
loop_
_entity.id
_entity.type
_entity.pdbx_description
1 polymer ?
#
loop_
_entity_poly.entity_id
_entity_poly.type
_entity_poly.pdbx_seq_one_letter_code
_entity_poly.pdbx_strand_id
1 'polypeptide(L)'
;MEKSCLQGQSEDFSSEGVLASSIVTNEATMKTFGLVCWLLLAVTGAWAQVPDWQKAAGGKMAFDVATNRPTKPGEFTPPSFPLGPDDSYKQTGGAFSADFPLMVYVSFAYKLPYSPDQTKSLRSQLPKELAEEKFTIKARGPATATKDQMRLMMQDLLAERFKLVVHYEKKELPVLILTLKKAGVTGPRLIPHTSGPPCVEEAGDAQPAQPKDVFPPQCGIYQAMLTQSRMLHLGSRNTTLDLMADALPGIGQQGRTMIAGP
;
A
#
# COMPACT_ATOMS: atom_id res chain seq x y z
N MET A 1 -57.49 35.82 17.73
CA MET A 1 -58.66 35.16 17.11
C MET A 1 -58.08 34.22 16.04
N GLU A 2 -57.62 33.02 16.42
CA GLU A 2 -58.42 31.78 16.58
C GLU A 2 -58.79 31.23 15.16
N LYS A 3 -58.43 30.02 14.67
CA LYS A 3 -58.44 28.65 15.25
C LYS A 3 -57.81 27.63 14.25
N SER A 4 -57.28 26.52 14.80
CA SER A 4 -57.27 25.07 14.41
C SER A 4 -57.32 24.63 12.93
N CYS A 5 -56.59 23.63 12.42
CA CYS A 5 -56.19 22.26 12.83
C CYS A 5 -57.33 21.20 12.89
N LEU A 6 -57.10 20.08 12.17
CA LEU A 6 -57.72 18.73 12.20
C LEU A 6 -58.90 18.38 11.28
N GLN A 7 -58.66 17.41 10.38
CA GLN A 7 -59.55 16.31 9.94
C GLN A 7 -58.68 15.33 9.12
N GLY A 8 -58.73 13.99 9.19
CA GLY A 8 -59.54 12.99 9.89
C GLY A 8 -59.17 11.62 9.25
N GLN A 9 -59.06 10.57 10.06
CA GLN A 9 -58.70 9.18 9.69
C GLN A 9 -59.89 8.34 9.17
N SER A 10 -59.55 7.09 8.79
CA SER A 10 -60.35 5.86 8.56
C SER A 10 -60.44 5.45 7.07
N GLU A 11 -60.25 4.20 6.66
CA GLU A 11 -60.68 2.94 7.28
C GLU A 11 -59.69 1.77 7.08
N ASP A 12 -59.75 0.84 8.02
CA ASP A 12 -59.03 -0.43 8.13
C ASP A 12 -60.10 -1.53 8.07
N PHE A 13 -59.90 -2.60 7.29
CA PHE A 13 -60.78 -3.78 7.28
C PHE A 13 -59.94 -5.05 7.36
N SER A 14 -60.14 -5.78 8.45
CA SER A 14 -59.42 -6.98 8.87
C SER A 14 -60.30 -8.23 8.75
N SER A 15 -59.68 -9.39 9.02
CA SER A 15 -60.24 -10.74 9.23
C SER A 15 -60.53 -11.53 7.95
N GLU A 16 -60.26 -12.83 7.81
CA GLU A 16 -59.89 -13.95 8.70
C GLU A 16 -59.44 -15.08 7.73
N GLY A 17 -58.51 -15.99 8.01
CA GLY A 17 -58.63 -17.05 8.99
C GLY A 17 -58.11 -18.37 8.37
N VAL A 18 -57.37 -19.12 9.18
CA VAL A 18 -56.55 -20.31 8.93
C VAL A 18 -57.40 -21.57 8.68
N LEU A 19 -56.86 -22.61 7.99
CA LEU A 19 -56.85 -24.02 8.45
C LEU A 19 -56.11 -24.96 7.48
N ALA A 20 -55.56 -26.01 8.08
CA ALA A 20 -54.52 -26.90 7.57
C ALA A 20 -55.04 -28.22 6.96
N SER A 21 -54.07 -28.95 6.37
CA SER A 21 -54.00 -30.41 6.21
C SER A 21 -54.61 -31.04 4.94
N SER A 22 -53.75 -31.61 4.09
CA SER A 22 -53.69 -33.06 3.84
C SER A 22 -52.61 -33.41 2.81
N ILE A 23 -51.71 -34.31 3.20
CA ILE A 23 -50.76 -35.00 2.32
C ILE A 23 -51.51 -36.11 1.60
N VAL A 24 -51.46 -36.14 0.27
CA VAL A 24 -51.68 -37.35 -0.53
C VAL A 24 -50.54 -37.45 -1.53
N THR A 25 -49.68 -38.44 -1.29
CA THR A 25 -48.68 -38.94 -2.24
C THR A 25 -49.39 -39.57 -3.43
N ASN A 26 -49.01 -39.21 -4.64
CA ASN A 26 -49.06 -40.17 -5.74
C ASN A 26 -47.96 -39.90 -6.76
N GLU A 27 -47.10 -40.90 -6.94
CA GLU A 27 -46.13 -41.00 -8.02
C GLU A 27 -46.88 -41.16 -9.35
N ALA A 28 -46.56 -40.35 -10.36
CA ALA A 28 -46.54 -40.80 -11.75
C ALA A 28 -45.99 -39.72 -12.69
N THR A 29 -45.00 -40.14 -13.49
CA THR A 29 -44.75 -39.68 -14.87
C THR A 29 -44.23 -38.25 -15.08
N MET A 30 -42.93 -38.12 -14.85
CA MET A 30 -41.94 -37.67 -15.85
C MET A 30 -42.49 -37.42 -17.26
N LYS A 31 -42.56 -36.15 -17.68
CA LYS A 31 -42.50 -35.73 -19.08
C LYS A 31 -42.19 -34.22 -19.19
N THR A 32 -41.01 -33.94 -19.74
CA THR A 32 -40.68 -32.75 -20.55
C THR A 32 -40.93 -31.36 -19.94
N PHE A 33 -39.99 -30.89 -19.12
CA PHE A 33 -39.61 -29.47 -19.06
C PHE A 33 -38.30 -29.36 -19.86
N GLY A 34 -38.27 -28.70 -21.00
CA GLY A 34 -38.52 -27.26 -21.07
C GLY A 34 -37.19 -26.60 -20.73
N LEU A 35 -36.39 -26.38 -21.77
CA LEU A 35 -35.02 -25.87 -21.79
C LEU A 35 -35.01 -24.44 -21.22
N VAL A 36 -35.13 -24.29 -19.90
CA VAL A 36 -34.95 -23.02 -19.20
C VAL A 36 -33.45 -22.80 -19.11
N CYS A 37 -32.95 -22.11 -20.12
CA CYS A 37 -31.63 -21.51 -20.18
C CYS A 37 -31.44 -20.64 -18.93
N TRP A 38 -30.85 -21.22 -17.88
CA TRP A 38 -30.25 -20.47 -16.78
C TRP A 38 -29.01 -19.76 -17.33
N LEU A 39 -29.24 -18.64 -18.01
CA LEU A 39 -28.22 -17.61 -18.22
C LEU A 39 -27.93 -16.99 -16.84
N LEU A 40 -27.11 -17.68 -16.06
CA LEU A 40 -26.31 -17.06 -15.01
C LEU A 40 -25.42 -16.04 -15.71
N LEU A 41 -25.90 -14.80 -15.81
CA LEU A 41 -25.05 -13.62 -15.93
C LEU A 41 -24.18 -13.62 -14.67
N ALA A 42 -23.06 -14.33 -14.73
CA ALA A 42 -21.97 -14.16 -13.80
C ALA A 42 -21.51 -12.71 -13.98
N VAL A 43 -22.05 -11.81 -13.17
CA VAL A 43 -21.43 -10.50 -12.92
C VAL A 43 -20.12 -10.84 -12.24
N THR A 44 -19.07 -11.02 -13.05
CA THR A 44 -17.70 -11.01 -12.57
C THR A 44 -17.43 -9.56 -12.16
N GLY A 45 -17.94 -9.17 -11.00
CA GLY A 45 -17.43 -8.00 -10.30
C GLY A 45 -15.92 -8.21 -10.21
N ALA A 46 -15.14 -7.29 -10.74
CA ALA A 46 -13.69 -7.35 -10.64
C ALA A 46 -13.34 -7.16 -9.16
N TRP A 47 -13.31 -8.26 -8.40
CA TRP A 47 -12.74 -8.28 -7.06
C TRP A 47 -11.30 -7.81 -7.21
N ALA A 48 -10.99 -6.63 -6.67
CA ALA A 48 -9.63 -6.13 -6.59
C ALA A 48 -8.76 -7.25 -6.04
N GLN A 49 -7.88 -7.79 -6.87
CA GLN A 49 -7.04 -8.91 -6.47
C GLN A 49 -6.05 -8.39 -5.43
N VAL A 50 -6.05 -9.00 -4.25
CA VAL A 50 -5.01 -8.76 -3.25
C VAL A 50 -3.65 -9.00 -3.93
N PRO A 51 -2.72 -8.04 -3.92
CA PRO A 51 -1.38 -8.19 -4.46
C PRO A 51 -0.70 -9.47 -3.96
N ASP A 52 0.08 -10.12 -4.83
CA ASP A 52 0.69 -11.41 -4.50
C ASP A 52 1.68 -11.34 -3.34
N TRP A 53 2.36 -10.19 -3.16
CA TRP A 53 3.22 -9.97 -1.99
C TRP A 53 2.44 -9.98 -0.67
N GLN A 54 1.19 -9.48 -0.65
CA GLN A 54 0.35 -9.50 0.55
C GLN A 54 -0.13 -10.92 0.86
N LYS A 55 -0.43 -11.71 -0.18
CA LYS A 55 -0.75 -13.14 -0.01
C LYS A 55 0.46 -13.89 0.55
N ALA A 56 1.63 -13.68 -0.03
CA ALA A 56 2.87 -14.31 0.39
C ALA A 56 3.28 -13.95 1.83
N ALA A 57 2.99 -12.72 2.27
CA ALA A 57 3.32 -12.24 3.61
C ALA A 57 2.39 -12.76 4.72
N GLY A 58 1.33 -13.51 4.39
CA GLY A 58 0.49 -14.21 5.37
C GLY A 58 -0.83 -13.53 5.72
N GLY A 59 -1.27 -12.51 4.96
CA GLY A 59 -2.59 -11.90 5.14
C GLY A 59 -2.67 -10.85 6.25
N LYS A 60 -3.74 -10.83 7.05
CA LYS A 60 -3.92 -9.79 8.08
C LYS A 60 -2.96 -10.01 9.26
N MET A 61 -2.28 -8.94 9.67
CA MET A 61 -1.40 -8.91 10.84
C MET A 61 -1.60 -7.59 11.58
N ALA A 62 -1.36 -7.58 12.89
CA ALA A 62 -1.49 -6.40 13.73
C ALA A 62 -0.26 -6.24 14.63
N PHE A 63 0.02 -5.01 15.05
CA PHE A 63 1.00 -4.75 16.09
C PHE A 63 0.41 -5.14 17.46
N ASP A 64 1.22 -5.75 18.33
CA ASP A 64 0.85 -6.06 19.71
C ASP A 64 0.56 -4.79 20.52
N VAL A 65 1.36 -3.75 20.28
CA VAL A 65 1.22 -2.43 20.91
C VAL A 65 1.49 -1.38 19.86
N ALA A 66 0.63 -0.38 19.77
CA ALA A 66 0.83 0.78 18.92
C ALA A 66 0.38 2.06 19.59
N THR A 67 1.22 3.09 19.50
CA THR A 67 0.88 4.47 19.84
C THR A 67 0.92 5.31 18.58
N ASN A 68 -0.13 6.10 18.35
CA ASN A 68 -0.16 7.13 17.33
C ASN A 68 -0.43 8.49 18.00
N ARG A 69 0.34 9.50 17.64
CA ARG A 69 0.13 10.86 18.14
C ARG A 69 0.54 11.88 17.08
N PRO A 70 -0.13 13.03 17.01
CA PRO A 70 0.41 14.19 16.31
C PRO A 70 1.85 14.46 16.76
N THR A 71 2.72 14.74 15.80
CA THR A 71 4.11 15.08 16.06
C THR A 71 4.18 16.51 16.56
N LYS A 72 4.94 16.73 17.65
CA LYS A 72 5.15 18.07 18.20
C LYS A 72 6.04 18.90 17.27
N PRO A 73 5.82 20.21 17.13
CA PRO A 73 6.71 21.07 16.36
C PRO A 73 8.18 20.93 16.80
N GLY A 74 9.07 20.68 15.83
CA GLY A 74 10.51 20.48 16.09
C GLY A 74 10.91 19.09 16.58
N GLU A 75 9.97 18.18 16.84
CA GLU A 75 10.26 16.77 17.09
C GLU A 75 10.51 16.05 15.76
N PHE A 76 11.45 15.09 15.76
CA PHE A 76 11.64 14.15 14.68
C PHE A 76 12.03 12.78 15.24
N THR A 77 11.21 11.76 14.96
CA THR A 77 11.55 10.36 15.21
C THR A 77 12.02 9.72 13.91
N PRO A 78 13.31 9.39 13.76
CA PRO A 78 13.80 8.73 12.55
C PRO A 78 13.11 7.37 12.38
N PRO A 79 12.86 6.94 11.14
CA PRO A 79 12.26 5.64 10.90
C PRO A 79 13.20 4.52 11.36
N SER A 80 12.66 3.49 12.01
CA SER A 80 13.42 2.31 12.46
C SER A 80 14.04 1.52 11.30
N PHE A 81 13.52 1.69 10.09
CA PHE A 81 14.03 1.15 8.82
C PHE A 81 13.47 1.96 7.63
N PRO A 82 14.06 1.90 6.43
CA PRO A 82 13.57 2.65 5.27
C PRO A 82 12.11 2.34 4.91
N LEU A 83 11.27 3.37 4.77
CA LEU A 83 9.84 3.26 4.45
C LEU A 83 9.55 3.23 2.94
N GLY A 84 10.51 2.74 2.14
CA GLY A 84 10.39 2.57 0.69
C GLY A 84 9.59 1.33 0.28
N PRO A 85 9.19 1.25 -1.01
CA PRO A 85 8.50 0.09 -1.57
C PRO A 85 9.42 -1.13 -1.73
N ASP A 86 10.74 -0.92 -1.73
CA ASP A 86 11.78 -1.94 -1.82
C ASP A 86 11.85 -2.86 -0.59
N ASP A 87 12.71 -3.87 -0.64
CA ASP A 87 12.86 -4.87 0.42
C ASP A 87 13.99 -4.57 1.42
N SER A 88 14.58 -3.35 1.40
CA SER A 88 15.59 -2.92 2.37
C SER A 88 15.04 -2.98 3.80
N TYR A 89 15.49 -3.95 4.57
CA TYR A 89 15.05 -4.13 5.95
C TYR A 89 16.15 -4.75 6.78
N LYS A 90 16.56 -4.03 7.82
CA LYS A 90 17.31 -4.61 8.93
C LYS A 90 16.31 -4.97 10.02
N GLN A 91 16.37 -6.21 10.49
CA GLN A 91 15.45 -6.71 11.51
C GLN A 91 15.57 -5.87 12.78
N THR A 92 14.43 -5.45 13.31
CA THR A 92 14.34 -4.50 14.43
C THR A 92 13.92 -5.16 15.74
N GLY A 93 13.88 -6.49 15.79
CA GLY A 93 13.28 -7.22 16.92
C GLY A 93 11.80 -6.86 17.11
N GLY A 94 11.09 -6.62 16.00
CA GLY A 94 9.67 -6.29 16.01
C GLY A 94 9.36 -4.81 16.27
N ALA A 95 10.35 -3.96 16.52
CA ALA A 95 10.12 -2.54 16.81
C ALA A 95 9.87 -1.73 15.54
N PHE A 96 8.86 -0.85 15.59
CA PHE A 96 8.59 0.17 14.59
C PHE A 96 8.59 1.54 15.26
N SER A 97 9.31 2.51 14.70
CA SER A 97 9.20 3.91 15.11
C SER A 97 9.42 4.82 13.92
N ALA A 98 8.58 5.83 13.72
CA ALA A 98 8.75 6.81 12.65
C ALA A 98 7.91 8.06 12.92
N ASP A 99 8.26 9.16 12.25
CA ASP A 99 7.54 10.42 12.29
C ASP A 99 7.46 11.05 10.89
N PHE A 100 6.30 10.89 10.26
CA PHE A 100 6.01 11.37 8.91
C PHE A 100 4.52 11.72 8.73
N PRO A 101 4.17 12.44 7.65
CA PRO A 101 2.78 12.60 7.24
C PRO A 101 2.09 11.26 6.97
N LEU A 102 0.76 11.20 7.15
CA LEU A 102 -0.03 9.98 6.96
C LEU A 102 0.26 9.29 5.62
N MET A 103 0.42 10.09 4.56
CA MET A 103 0.73 9.61 3.22
C MET A 103 1.98 8.74 3.13
N VAL A 104 3.01 8.99 3.93
CA VAL A 104 4.24 8.16 3.93
C VAL A 104 3.94 6.76 4.47
N TYR A 105 3.11 6.67 5.52
CA TYR A 105 2.67 5.39 6.08
C TYR A 105 1.78 4.62 5.11
N VAL A 106 0.87 5.31 4.42
CA VAL A 106 0.03 4.69 3.39
C VAL A 106 0.88 4.17 2.23
N SER A 107 1.81 4.97 1.71
CA SER A 107 2.73 4.54 0.65
C SER A 107 3.56 3.33 1.06
N PHE A 108 4.10 3.33 2.28
CA PHE A 108 4.83 2.18 2.82
C PHE A 108 3.93 0.93 2.92
N ALA A 109 2.76 1.06 3.55
CA ALA A 109 1.85 -0.04 3.83
C ALA A 109 1.35 -0.74 2.57
N TYR A 110 1.19 -0.03 1.45
CA TYR A 110 0.66 -0.57 0.20
C TYR A 110 1.70 -0.69 -0.94
N LYS A 111 3.01 -0.55 -0.64
CA LYS A 111 4.10 -0.50 -1.64
C LYS A 111 3.80 0.48 -2.80
N LEU A 112 3.25 1.66 -2.49
CA LEU A 112 2.97 2.65 -3.53
C LEU A 112 4.28 3.28 -4.00
N PRO A 113 4.56 3.33 -5.32
CA PRO A 113 5.72 4.01 -5.84
C PRO A 113 5.60 5.52 -5.57
N TYR A 114 6.75 6.22 -5.52
CA TYR A 114 6.80 7.67 -5.33
C TYR A 114 6.42 8.44 -6.61
N SER A 115 5.46 7.93 -7.37
CA SER A 115 4.92 8.60 -8.56
C SER A 115 4.23 9.91 -8.15
N PRO A 116 4.60 11.06 -8.74
CA PRO A 116 3.94 12.33 -8.48
C PRO A 116 2.43 12.28 -8.76
N ASP A 117 2.02 11.62 -9.84
CA ASP A 117 0.61 11.52 -10.25
C ASP A 117 -0.21 10.68 -9.28
N GLN A 118 0.31 9.52 -8.87
CA GLN A 118 -0.38 8.66 -7.89
C GLN A 118 -0.44 9.34 -6.53
N THR A 119 0.67 9.94 -6.08
CA THR A 119 0.73 10.66 -4.81
C THR A 119 -0.23 11.84 -4.81
N LYS A 120 -0.33 12.59 -5.92
CA LYS A 120 -1.27 13.71 -6.07
C LYS A 120 -2.72 13.22 -6.05
N SER A 121 -3.04 12.16 -6.79
CA SER A 121 -4.39 11.57 -6.83
C SER A 121 -4.84 11.02 -5.49
N LEU A 122 -3.93 10.44 -4.70
CA LEU A 122 -4.25 9.93 -3.37
C LEU A 122 -4.37 11.08 -2.36
N ARG A 123 -3.45 12.06 -2.41
CA ARG A 123 -3.50 13.25 -1.54
C ARG A 123 -4.76 14.08 -1.76
N SER A 124 -5.28 14.18 -2.99
CA SER A 124 -6.53 14.92 -3.26
C SER A 124 -7.79 14.28 -2.67
N GLN A 125 -7.71 13.02 -2.22
CA GLN A 125 -8.82 12.32 -1.57
C GLN A 125 -8.78 12.47 -0.03
N LEU A 126 -7.68 13.01 0.52
CA LEU A 126 -7.54 13.26 1.95
C LEU A 126 -7.96 14.70 2.29
N PRO A 127 -8.55 14.92 3.48
CA PRO A 127 -8.66 16.26 4.05
C PRO A 127 -7.29 16.94 4.11
N LYS A 128 -7.24 18.25 3.82
CA LYS A 128 -5.97 18.99 3.72
C LYS A 128 -5.18 18.95 5.02
N GLU A 129 -5.88 19.05 6.13
CA GLU A 129 -5.34 19.00 7.49
C GLU A 129 -4.57 17.68 7.71
N LEU A 130 -5.18 16.55 7.32
CA LEU A 130 -4.59 15.22 7.46
C LEU A 130 -3.45 14.96 6.47
N ALA A 131 -3.46 15.64 5.32
CA ALA A 131 -2.43 15.52 4.31
C ALA A 131 -1.09 16.18 4.71
N GLU A 132 -1.15 17.18 5.59
CA GLU A 132 0.01 17.97 6.05
C GLU A 132 0.45 17.59 7.47
N GLU A 133 -0.46 17.11 8.32
CA GLU A 133 -0.16 16.70 9.68
C GLU A 133 0.77 15.49 9.73
N LYS A 134 1.78 15.57 10.61
CA LYS A 134 2.73 14.49 10.88
C LYS A 134 2.28 13.69 12.09
N PHE A 135 2.45 12.38 12.00
CA PHE A 135 2.18 11.46 13.09
C PHE A 135 3.44 10.72 13.50
N THR A 136 3.73 10.75 14.80
CA THR A 136 4.71 9.85 15.39
C THR A 136 4.03 8.53 15.71
N ILE A 137 4.48 7.46 15.08
CA ILE A 137 4.01 6.11 15.36
C ILE A 137 5.15 5.35 16.04
N LYS A 138 4.85 4.75 17.19
CA LYS A 138 5.71 3.74 17.83
C LYS A 138 4.90 2.48 18.05
N ALA A 139 5.38 1.37 17.52
CA ALA A 139 4.67 0.10 17.58
C ALA A 139 5.63 -1.08 17.78
N ARG A 140 5.08 -2.22 18.20
CA ARG A 140 5.79 -3.47 18.39
C ARG A 140 4.97 -4.63 17.83
N GLY A 141 5.62 -5.50 17.07
CA GLY A 141 5.07 -6.78 16.62
C GLY A 141 6.07 -7.92 16.83
N PRO A 142 5.88 -9.06 16.13
CA PRO A 142 6.76 -10.21 16.25
C PRO A 142 8.22 -9.89 15.98
N ALA A 143 9.14 -10.44 16.77
CA ALA A 143 10.58 -10.15 16.66
C ALA A 143 11.18 -10.54 15.31
N THR A 144 10.56 -11.49 14.62
CA THR A 144 10.96 -12.06 13.32
C THR A 144 10.15 -11.51 12.15
N ALA A 145 9.34 -10.47 12.37
CA ALA A 145 8.49 -9.92 11.31
C ALA A 145 9.34 -9.42 10.13
N THR A 146 8.98 -9.84 8.93
CA THR A 146 9.59 -9.34 7.68
C THR A 146 9.11 -7.91 7.37
N LYS A 147 9.76 -7.22 6.43
CA LYS A 147 9.31 -5.88 5.99
C LYS A 147 7.88 -5.90 5.47
N ASP A 148 7.48 -6.94 4.73
CA ASP A 148 6.11 -7.07 4.22
C ASP A 148 5.11 -7.36 5.33
N GLN A 149 5.48 -8.13 6.35
CA GLN A 149 4.65 -8.30 7.54
C GLN A 149 4.50 -6.98 8.31
N MET A 150 5.56 -6.17 8.41
CA MET A 150 5.49 -4.81 8.96
C MET A 150 4.54 -3.90 8.16
N ARG A 151 4.47 -4.06 6.83
CA ARG A 151 3.50 -3.36 5.98
C ARG A 151 2.08 -3.79 6.29
N LEU A 152 1.81 -5.08 6.43
CA LEU A 152 0.49 -5.60 6.79
C LEU A 152 0.04 -5.09 8.16
N MET A 153 0.94 -5.07 9.16
CA MET A 153 0.65 -4.48 10.47
C MET A 153 0.37 -2.97 10.40
N MET A 154 1.06 -2.25 9.51
CA MET A 154 0.77 -0.85 9.26
C MET A 154 -0.60 -0.65 8.58
N GLN A 155 -0.98 -1.50 7.62
CA GLN A 155 -2.31 -1.44 7.00
C GLN A 155 -3.41 -1.58 8.05
N ASP A 156 -3.26 -2.53 8.96
CA ASP A 156 -4.21 -2.77 10.05
C ASP A 156 -4.29 -1.56 11.00
N LEU A 157 -3.15 -1.03 11.43
CA LEU A 157 -3.10 0.19 12.26
C LEU A 157 -3.79 1.39 11.59
N LEU A 158 -3.56 1.59 10.29
CA LEU A 158 -4.20 2.66 9.52
C LEU A 158 -5.72 2.48 9.43
N ALA A 159 -6.18 1.25 9.21
CA ALA A 159 -7.60 0.92 9.19
C ALA A 159 -8.26 1.13 10.56
N GLU A 160 -7.61 0.70 11.65
CA GLU A 160 -8.18 0.78 12.99
C GLU A 160 -8.21 2.22 13.53
N ARG A 161 -7.10 2.95 13.40
CA ARG A 161 -6.89 4.23 14.08
C ARG A 161 -7.31 5.43 13.25
N PHE A 162 -7.08 5.37 11.94
CA PHE A 162 -7.42 6.45 11.02
C PHE A 162 -8.70 6.16 10.22
N LYS A 163 -9.31 4.98 10.43
CA LYS A 163 -10.49 4.53 9.69
C LYS A 163 -10.28 4.55 8.17
N LEU A 164 -9.03 4.30 7.76
CA LEU A 164 -8.64 4.32 6.35
C LEU A 164 -9.29 3.13 5.63
N VAL A 165 -10.05 3.44 4.59
CA VAL A 165 -10.59 2.44 3.65
C VAL A 165 -9.90 2.66 2.31
N VAL A 166 -9.35 1.60 1.73
CA VAL A 166 -8.64 1.65 0.45
C VAL A 166 -9.44 0.92 -0.61
N HIS A 167 -9.56 1.56 -1.77
CA HIS A 167 -10.15 0.99 -2.97
C HIS A 167 -9.12 1.02 -4.11
N TYR A 168 -9.02 -0.08 -4.84
CA TYR A 168 -8.19 -0.15 -6.03
C TYR A 168 -9.03 0.19 -7.26
N GLU A 169 -8.54 1.16 -8.02
CA GLU A 169 -9.16 1.61 -9.27
C GLU A 169 -8.16 1.42 -10.41
N LYS A 170 -8.64 0.96 -11.56
CA LYS A 170 -7.85 0.97 -12.79
C LYS A 170 -7.99 2.33 -13.46
N LYS A 171 -6.87 3.00 -13.70
CA LYS A 171 -6.81 4.28 -14.43
C LYS A 171 -5.82 4.19 -15.57
N GLU A 172 -6.20 4.73 -16.72
CA GLU A 172 -5.27 5.00 -17.82
C GLU A 172 -4.57 6.34 -17.57
N LEU A 173 -3.24 6.31 -17.52
CA LEU A 173 -2.42 7.49 -17.25
C LEU A 173 -1.19 7.47 -18.18
N PRO A 174 -0.70 8.64 -18.62
CA PRO A 174 0.54 8.71 -19.37
C PRO A 174 1.73 8.27 -18.49
N VAL A 175 2.55 7.36 -19.01
CA VAL A 175 3.76 6.88 -18.34
C VAL A 175 5.00 7.23 -19.16
N LEU A 176 6.15 7.31 -18.49
CA LEU A 176 7.47 7.33 -19.12
C LEU A 176 8.03 5.90 -19.12
N ILE A 177 8.65 5.51 -20.23
CA ILE A 177 9.33 4.21 -20.30
C ILE A 177 10.84 4.46 -20.15
N LEU A 178 11.44 3.85 -19.14
CA LEU A 178 12.89 3.86 -18.93
C LEU A 178 13.53 2.78 -19.79
N THR A 179 14.17 3.17 -20.88
CA THR A 179 14.88 2.25 -21.77
C THR A 179 16.38 2.52 -21.78
N LEU A 180 17.15 1.49 -22.10
CA LEU A 180 18.56 1.68 -22.42
C LEU A 180 18.68 2.43 -23.74
N LYS A 181 19.39 3.56 -23.73
CA LYS A 181 19.73 4.27 -24.98
C LYS A 181 20.49 3.38 -25.96
N LYS A 182 21.34 2.49 -25.44
CA LYS A 182 22.06 1.47 -26.20
C LYS A 182 22.28 0.24 -25.31
N ALA A 183 21.86 -0.93 -25.77
CA ALA A 183 22.03 -2.18 -25.03
C ALA A 183 23.51 -2.43 -24.69
N GLY A 184 23.77 -2.88 -23.47
CA GLY A 184 25.11 -3.22 -22.97
C GLY A 184 26.07 -2.03 -22.76
N VAL A 185 25.65 -0.79 -23.05
CA VAL A 185 26.48 0.41 -22.86
C VAL A 185 25.84 1.29 -21.80
N THR A 186 26.47 1.35 -20.63
CA THR A 186 26.08 2.30 -19.59
C THR A 186 26.66 3.68 -19.90
N GLY A 187 25.93 4.75 -19.52
CA GLY A 187 26.45 6.12 -19.65
C GLY A 187 27.72 6.32 -18.80
N PRO A 188 28.51 7.37 -19.05
CA PRO A 188 29.83 7.56 -18.41
C PRO A 188 29.78 7.70 -16.88
N ARG A 189 28.59 7.96 -16.31
CA ARG A 189 28.36 8.07 -14.85
C ARG A 189 27.64 6.86 -14.26
N LEU A 190 27.33 5.86 -15.08
CA LEU A 190 26.73 4.60 -14.65
C LEU A 190 27.79 3.51 -14.73
N ILE A 191 28.18 2.98 -13.58
CA ILE A 191 29.20 1.95 -13.46
C ILE A 191 28.50 0.58 -13.48
N PRO A 192 28.87 -0.34 -14.40
CA PRO A 192 28.37 -1.71 -14.36
C PRO A 192 28.61 -2.34 -12.99
N HIS A 193 27.63 -3.07 -12.45
CA HIS A 193 27.75 -3.63 -11.11
C HIS A 193 29.01 -4.50 -10.94
N THR A 194 29.35 -5.30 -11.95
CA THR A 194 30.56 -6.15 -12.01
C THR A 194 31.86 -5.37 -11.89
N SER A 195 31.85 -4.06 -12.16
CA SER A 195 33.00 -3.16 -12.10
C SER A 195 32.95 -2.22 -10.89
N GLY A 196 31.89 -2.29 -10.07
CA GLY A 196 31.73 -1.49 -8.86
C GLY A 196 32.18 -2.24 -7.61
N PRO A 197 32.21 -1.57 -6.45
CA PRO A 197 32.48 -2.23 -5.18
C PRO A 197 31.48 -3.38 -4.95
N PRO A 198 31.90 -4.50 -4.33
CA PRO A 198 31.02 -5.65 -4.12
C PRO A 198 29.87 -5.32 -3.15
N CYS A 199 28.75 -6.01 -3.34
CA CYS A 199 27.68 -6.03 -2.35
C CYS A 199 28.09 -7.00 -1.25
N VAL A 200 28.28 -6.49 -0.04
CA VAL A 200 28.47 -7.35 1.13
C VAL A 200 27.07 -7.71 1.62
N GLU A 201 26.69 -8.97 1.50
CA GLU A 201 25.47 -9.46 2.16
C GLU A 201 25.75 -9.53 3.66
N GLU A 202 25.09 -8.68 4.45
CA GLU A 202 25.34 -8.64 5.89
C GLU A 202 24.68 -9.85 6.57
N ALA A 203 25.47 -10.92 6.72
CA ALA A 203 25.22 -11.96 7.70
C ALA A 203 26.13 -11.72 8.92
N GLY A 204 25.59 -11.10 9.98
CA GLY A 204 26.16 -11.13 11.34
C GLY A 204 26.68 -9.81 11.92
N ASP A 205 26.61 -9.72 13.26
CA ASP A 205 26.93 -8.57 14.12
C ASP A 205 28.41 -8.13 14.16
N ALA A 206 29.26 -8.64 13.26
CA ALA A 206 30.66 -8.27 13.17
C ALA A 206 30.93 -7.60 11.82
N GLN A 207 30.82 -6.28 11.80
CA GLN A 207 30.92 -5.49 10.58
C GLN A 207 32.38 -5.37 10.11
N PRO A 208 32.72 -5.74 8.86
CA PRO A 208 33.81 -5.09 8.16
C PRO A 208 33.39 -3.64 7.92
N ALA A 209 34.21 -2.68 8.35
CA ALA A 209 33.97 -1.27 8.07
C ALA A 209 33.77 -1.08 6.56
N GLN A 210 32.56 -0.69 6.16
CA GLN A 210 32.28 -0.29 4.77
C GLN A 210 33.30 0.81 4.40
N PRO A 211 33.88 0.79 3.19
CA PRO A 211 34.75 1.87 2.76
C PRO A 211 33.98 3.19 2.89
N LYS A 212 34.54 4.18 3.60
CA LYS A 212 33.87 5.45 3.94
C LYS A 212 33.36 6.23 2.71
N ASP A 213 33.82 5.88 1.53
CA ASP A 213 33.55 6.57 0.26
C ASP A 213 32.51 5.85 -0.63
N VAL A 214 31.92 4.73 -0.17
CA VAL A 214 30.94 3.96 -0.96
C VAL A 214 29.51 4.26 -0.49
N PHE A 215 28.70 4.80 -1.40
CA PHE A 215 27.30 5.13 -1.16
C PHE A 215 26.38 4.57 -2.26
N PRO A 216 25.22 3.97 -1.92
CA PRO A 216 24.84 3.50 -0.58
C PRO A 216 25.73 2.33 -0.09
N PRO A 217 25.86 2.13 1.23
CA PRO A 217 26.56 0.96 1.77
C PRO A 217 25.84 -0.35 1.40
N GLN A 218 24.51 -0.33 1.38
CA GLN A 218 23.67 -1.48 1.05
C GLN A 218 23.35 -1.52 -0.45
N CYS A 219 23.29 -2.72 -1.00
CA CYS A 219 22.90 -2.99 -2.38
C CYS A 219 21.42 -3.34 -2.51
N GLY A 220 20.88 -3.24 -3.72
CA GLY A 220 19.47 -3.56 -4.00
C GLY A 220 18.49 -2.54 -3.42
N ILE A 221 18.98 -1.37 -3.03
CA ILE A 221 18.19 -0.32 -2.40
C ILE A 221 18.38 1.00 -3.12
N TYR A 222 17.41 1.88 -2.97
CA TYR A 222 17.56 3.29 -3.26
C TYR A 222 17.70 4.06 -1.96
N GLN A 223 18.81 4.78 -1.76
CA GLN A 223 19.05 5.55 -0.54
C GLN A 223 19.16 7.03 -0.85
N ALA A 224 18.47 7.82 -0.03
CA ALA A 224 18.59 9.26 0.05
C ALA A 224 19.23 9.64 1.39
N MET A 225 20.25 10.49 1.36
CA MET A 225 20.81 11.10 2.56
C MET A 225 20.92 12.62 2.37
N LEU A 226 20.58 13.37 3.41
CA LEU A 226 20.85 14.80 3.44
C LEU A 226 22.28 15.01 3.94
N THR A 227 23.11 15.68 3.13
CA THR A 227 24.48 16.01 3.54
C THR A 227 24.50 17.19 4.51
N GLN A 228 25.64 17.42 5.17
CA GLN A 228 25.86 18.62 6.00
C GLN A 228 25.66 19.93 5.21
N SER A 229 25.94 19.91 3.90
CA SER A 229 25.71 21.03 2.98
C SER A 229 24.24 21.19 2.56
N ARG A 230 23.30 20.46 3.18
CA ARG A 230 21.86 20.41 2.82
C ARG A 230 21.60 19.97 1.38
N MET A 231 22.56 19.27 0.77
CA MET A 231 22.37 18.66 -0.54
C MET A 231 21.74 17.28 -0.34
N LEU A 232 20.76 16.96 -1.17
CA LEU A 232 20.19 15.62 -1.21
C LEU A 232 21.11 14.73 -2.04
N HIS A 233 21.82 13.80 -1.39
CA HIS A 233 22.64 12.80 -2.05
C HIS A 233 21.82 11.53 -2.25
N LEU A 234 21.75 11.07 -3.49
CA LEU A 234 20.88 9.98 -3.94
C LEU A 234 21.71 8.92 -4.65
N GLY A 235 21.50 7.66 -4.33
CA GLY A 235 22.32 6.58 -4.87
C GLY A 235 21.70 5.21 -4.74
N SER A 236 22.14 4.31 -5.61
CA SER A 236 21.77 2.90 -5.62
C SER A 236 22.92 2.06 -6.16
N ARG A 237 23.06 0.83 -5.67
CA ARG A 237 24.08 -0.14 -6.11
C ARG A 237 23.43 -1.50 -6.29
N ASN A 238 23.89 -2.27 -7.29
CA ASN A 238 23.28 -3.55 -7.70
C ASN A 238 21.75 -3.47 -7.77
N THR A 239 21.27 -2.61 -8.65
CA THR A 239 19.86 -2.23 -8.73
C THR A 239 19.28 -2.66 -10.07
N THR A 240 17.95 -2.77 -10.11
CA THR A 240 17.20 -3.14 -11.32
C THR A 240 16.69 -1.90 -12.04
N LEU A 241 16.32 -2.04 -13.32
CA LEU A 241 15.63 -0.96 -14.03
C LEU A 241 14.28 -0.64 -13.39
N ASP A 242 13.59 -1.62 -12.82
CA ASP A 242 12.33 -1.42 -12.09
C ASP A 242 12.54 -0.54 -10.85
N LEU A 243 13.54 -0.86 -10.02
CA LEU A 243 13.84 -0.07 -8.82
C LEU A 243 14.30 1.34 -9.17
N MET A 244 15.02 1.51 -10.28
CA MET A 244 15.34 2.84 -10.81
C MET A 244 14.08 3.58 -11.27
N ALA A 245 13.19 2.92 -12.01
CA ALA A 245 11.95 3.51 -12.52
C ALA A 245 10.99 3.92 -11.40
N ASP A 246 10.98 3.21 -10.27
CA ASP A 246 10.19 3.58 -9.09
C ASP A 246 10.76 4.79 -8.34
N ALA A 247 12.09 4.94 -8.32
CA ALA A 247 12.76 6.00 -7.57
C ALA A 247 12.88 7.33 -8.34
N LEU A 248 13.22 7.28 -9.64
CA LEU A 248 13.49 8.45 -10.47
C LEU A 248 12.34 9.48 -10.55
N PRO A 249 11.05 9.10 -10.59
CA PRO A 249 9.93 10.06 -10.61
C PRO A 249 9.91 11.00 -9.40
N GLY A 250 10.36 10.52 -8.24
CA GLY A 250 10.50 11.31 -7.02
C GLY A 250 11.67 12.29 -7.04
N ILE A 251 12.59 12.16 -8.00
CA ILE A 251 13.81 12.98 -8.12
C ILE A 251 13.58 14.05 -9.21
N GLY A 252 13.65 15.32 -8.83
CA GLY A 252 13.61 16.42 -9.79
C GLY A 252 12.25 16.66 -10.45
N GLN A 253 11.16 16.21 -9.81
CA GLN A 253 9.77 16.43 -10.28
C GLN A 253 9.54 16.01 -11.74
N GLN A 254 9.98 14.81 -12.14
CA GLN A 254 9.77 14.31 -13.51
C GLN A 254 8.29 14.08 -13.88
N GLY A 255 7.37 14.37 -12.95
CA GLY A 255 5.97 14.68 -13.19
C GLY A 255 5.09 13.48 -13.53
N ARG A 256 5.67 12.38 -14.03
CA ARG A 256 4.94 11.19 -14.49
C ARG A 256 5.49 9.93 -13.86
N THR A 257 4.62 8.93 -13.70
CA THR A 257 5.06 7.56 -13.39
C THR A 257 6.03 7.07 -14.47
N MET A 258 7.08 6.37 -14.05
CA MET A 258 8.04 5.73 -14.93
C MET A 258 7.94 4.22 -14.76
N ILE A 259 8.07 3.47 -15.85
CA ILE A 259 8.13 2.01 -15.85
C ILE A 259 9.40 1.56 -16.57
N ALA A 260 9.99 0.44 -16.15
CA ALA A 260 11.08 -0.17 -16.90
C ALA A 260 10.58 -0.60 -18.27
N GLY A 261 11.33 -0.25 -19.32
CA GLY A 261 11.09 -0.77 -20.65
C GLY A 261 11.59 -2.21 -20.81
N PRO A 262 11.10 -2.93 -21.83
CA PRO A 262 11.61 -4.24 -22.20
C PRO A 262 13.07 -4.20 -22.67
#